data_AF-A0AA38YK57-F1
#
_entry.id   AF-A0AA38YK57-F1
#
_cell.length_a   1.000
_cell.length_b   1.000
_cell.length_c   1.000
_cell.angle_alpha   90.00
_cell.angle_beta   90.00
_cell.angle_gamma   90.00
#
_symmetry.space_group_name_H-M   'P 1'
#
loop_
_entity.id
_entity.type
_entity.pdbx_description
1 polymer ?
#
loop_
_entity_poly.entity_id
_entity_poly.type
_entity_poly.pdbx_seq_one_letter_code
_entity_poly.pdbx_strand_id
1 'polypeptide(L)'
;MDSLTTVVFIFSYVFSLLRISTAVDTITANQHIRDGETITSAGGTFELGFFSPGNSKNRYLGIWYKKASTKPVVWVANRESPLTDSSGVLRVTNQGILVVVNGINRILWNSNSSRSAQDPNAQLLESGNLVMKNGNDSDPENFLWQSFDYPCDTLLPGMKLGRNTVTGLDRYLSSWKSADDPSKGNFTYGIDPSGFPQLVLRNGLAVKFRAGPWNGIRLSGLPQLTRNPVYTYDYVANGKEIYIIYYLVDSSIIMRLVLTPEGKAQRFTWTDEKNEWTLYSTAQRDDCDSYALCGAYGICKIDQSPNCECMKGFRPKFQSTWDAADWSDGCVRSTPLDCQKGDGFVKYSGVKLPDTRNSSVHESMNLKECAWMCLRNCSCTAYANSDIRGGGSGCLLWFDDLVDIRDFSQNGQDFYVRMAASELASSSPNSSSKKKKKEVIVVSISITISITGIVLLSLILTLYVLKKRKKQLKRKGYMEHNSDGGEKIEGQEHLELPLFDLDTLLNATNYFSSDNKLGEGGFGPVYKGILQGGQEIAVKMLSKTSRQGFKEFKNEVESIAKLQHRNLVKLLGCCIYGRERLLIYEYMPNKSLDLFIFGLAL
;
A
#
# COMPACT_ATOMS: atom_id res chain seq x y z
N MET A 1 6.57 46.06 63.30
CA MET A 1 6.42 45.60 61.90
C MET A 1 5.45 44.45 61.93
N ASP A 2 4.21 44.74 61.54
CA ASP A 2 3.08 43.84 61.72
C ASP A 2 3.22 42.60 60.86
N SER A 3 2.76 41.46 61.37
CA SER A 3 2.74 40.17 60.65
C SER A 3 2.12 40.27 59.25
N LEU A 4 1.24 41.25 59.03
CA LEU A 4 0.66 41.57 57.73
C LEU A 4 1.70 42.11 56.73
N THR A 5 2.60 42.99 57.16
CA THR A 5 3.66 43.56 56.29
C THR A 5 4.65 42.49 55.83
N THR A 6 5.00 41.55 56.70
CA THR A 6 5.90 40.44 56.35
C THR A 6 5.26 39.48 55.34
N VAL A 7 3.97 39.18 55.48
CA VAL A 7 3.23 38.33 54.53
C VAL A 7 3.12 39.00 53.16
N VAL A 8 2.87 40.31 53.10
CA VAL A 8 2.84 41.07 51.84
C VAL A 8 4.21 41.08 51.15
N PHE A 9 5.30 41.26 51.90
CA PHE A 9 6.65 41.18 51.35
C PHE A 9 6.96 39.78 50.79
N ILE A 10 6.60 38.72 51.51
CA ILE A 10 6.79 37.33 51.05
C ILE A 10 5.96 37.05 49.80
N PHE A 11 4.69 37.46 49.76
CA PHE A 11 3.86 37.30 48.55
C PHE A 11 4.39 38.11 47.37
N SER A 12 4.90 39.33 47.59
CA SER A 12 5.52 40.14 46.53
C SER A 12 6.83 39.52 46.00
N TYR A 13 7.59 38.84 46.87
CA TYR A 13 8.81 38.12 46.50
C TYR A 13 8.48 36.82 45.75
N VAL A 14 7.43 36.11 46.14
CA VAL A 14 6.91 34.92 45.43
C VAL A 14 6.32 35.30 44.06
N PHE A 15 5.59 36.41 43.96
CA PHE A 15 5.08 36.92 42.67
C PHE A 15 6.17 37.46 41.74
N SER A 16 7.30 37.97 42.27
CA SER A 16 8.45 38.37 41.45
C SER A 16 9.33 37.19 41.03
N LEU A 17 9.26 36.05 41.73
CA LEU A 17 9.85 34.77 41.30
C LEU A 17 8.95 34.01 40.32
N LEU A 18 7.64 34.28 40.30
CA LEU A 18 6.72 33.81 39.27
C LEU A 18 6.95 34.60 37.97
N ARG A 19 7.97 34.21 37.20
CA ARG A 19 8.00 34.56 35.78
C ARG A 19 6.84 33.86 35.09
N ILE A 20 5.72 34.56 34.91
CA ILE A 20 4.71 34.19 33.91
C ILE A 20 5.38 34.37 32.55
N SER A 21 6.10 33.34 32.10
CA SER A 21 6.61 33.28 30.74
C SER A 21 5.44 32.92 29.83
N THR A 22 4.68 33.91 29.39
CA THR A 22 3.83 33.70 28.22
C THR A 22 4.76 33.30 27.08
N ALA A 23 4.55 32.11 26.50
CA ALA A 23 5.26 31.72 25.30
C ALA A 23 5.02 32.81 24.25
N VAL A 24 6.07 33.56 23.92
CA VAL A 24 6.02 34.51 22.82
C VAL A 24 6.06 33.65 21.56
N ASP A 25 4.99 33.67 20.78
CA ASP A 25 4.86 32.97 19.50
C ASP A 25 5.06 33.93 18.31
N THR A 26 5.21 35.23 18.59
CA THR A 26 5.16 36.32 17.62
C THR A 26 6.39 37.23 17.73
N ILE A 27 6.91 37.67 16.60
CA ILE A 27 8.01 38.64 16.47
C ILE A 27 7.50 39.85 15.69
N THR A 28 7.47 41.02 16.32
CA THR A 28 7.14 42.29 15.65
C THR A 28 8.41 42.97 15.11
N ALA A 29 8.26 44.00 14.27
CA ALA A 29 9.39 44.71 13.66
C ALA A 29 10.41 45.33 14.65
N ASN A 30 9.99 45.59 15.89
CA ASN A 30 10.85 46.14 16.94
C ASN A 30 11.55 45.04 17.78
N GLN A 31 11.23 43.78 17.53
CA GLN A 31 11.76 42.64 18.24
C GLN A 31 12.76 41.87 17.37
N HIS A 32 13.67 41.18 18.05
CA HIS A 32 14.63 40.30 17.43
C HIS A 32 14.87 39.09 18.33
N ILE A 33 15.30 37.99 17.72
CA ILE A 33 15.71 36.77 18.41
C ILE A 33 17.21 36.59 18.16
N ARG A 34 18.00 36.53 19.24
CA ARG A 34 19.42 36.21 19.20
C ARG A 34 19.66 34.72 19.38
N ASP A 35 20.88 34.29 19.09
CA ASP A 35 21.31 32.95 19.47
C ASP A 35 21.14 32.74 21.00
N GLY A 36 20.50 31.62 21.37
CA GLY A 36 20.09 31.31 22.75
C GLY A 36 18.66 31.72 23.11
N GLU A 37 18.02 32.58 22.33
CA GLU A 37 16.61 32.96 22.50
C GLU A 37 15.70 32.13 21.57
N THR A 38 14.46 31.89 22.00
CA THR A 38 13.47 31.13 21.22
C THR A 38 12.08 31.75 21.30
N ILE A 39 11.26 31.46 20.30
CA ILE A 39 9.80 31.59 20.37
C ILE A 39 9.16 30.20 20.32
N THR A 40 7.99 30.05 20.92
CA THR A 40 7.29 28.77 21.01
C THR A 40 5.87 28.94 20.48
N SER A 41 5.38 27.96 19.73
CA SER A 41 3.99 27.96 19.24
C SER A 41 2.99 27.97 20.40
N ALA A 42 1.77 28.47 20.18
CA ALA A 42 0.79 28.70 21.24
C ALA A 42 0.49 27.49 22.14
N GLY A 43 0.46 26.27 21.59
CA GLY A 43 0.25 25.00 22.31
C GLY A 43 1.53 24.34 22.81
N GLY A 44 2.70 24.92 22.55
CA GLY A 44 3.99 24.43 23.04
C GLY A 44 4.58 23.26 22.25
N THR A 45 4.02 22.90 21.10
CA THR A 45 4.50 21.77 20.29
C THR A 45 5.78 22.11 19.54
N PHE A 46 5.87 23.30 18.94
CA PHE A 46 7.00 23.73 18.12
C PHE A 46 7.77 24.89 18.77
N GLU A 47 9.07 24.92 18.53
CA GLU A 47 9.98 25.97 18.98
C GLU A 47 10.86 26.41 17.81
N LEU A 48 11.08 27.73 17.68
CA LEU A 48 11.95 28.34 16.67
C LEU A 48 13.13 29.01 17.39
N GLY A 49 14.33 28.77 16.89
CA GLY A 49 15.54 29.45 17.37
C GLY A 49 16.80 28.99 16.63
N PHE A 50 17.97 29.39 17.17
CA PHE A 50 19.26 28.99 16.61
C PHE A 50 19.75 27.67 17.19
N PHE A 51 20.30 26.80 16.34
CA PHE A 51 20.79 25.48 16.71
C PHE A 51 22.02 25.06 15.90
N SER A 52 22.67 23.99 16.36
CA SER A 52 23.75 23.29 15.65
C SER A 52 23.39 21.80 15.56
N PRO A 53 23.32 21.21 14.37
CA PRO A 53 23.07 19.78 14.22
C PRO A 53 24.31 18.95 14.58
N GLY A 54 24.10 17.94 15.43
CA GLY A 54 25.13 16.97 15.85
C GLY A 54 26.47 17.62 16.22
N ASN A 55 27.54 17.32 15.47
CA ASN A 55 28.90 17.82 15.74
C ASN A 55 29.25 19.10 14.97
N SER A 56 28.29 19.72 14.28
CA SER A 56 28.52 20.92 13.49
C SER A 56 28.88 22.13 14.37
N LYS A 57 29.90 22.89 13.95
CA LYS A 57 30.22 24.20 14.55
C LYS A 57 29.39 25.34 13.96
N ASN A 58 28.68 25.07 12.88
CA ASN A 58 27.84 26.06 12.23
C ASN A 58 26.54 26.28 13.02
N ARG A 59 25.99 27.50 12.94
CA ARG A 59 24.70 27.86 13.51
C ARG A 59 23.65 28.08 12.41
N TYR A 60 22.46 27.58 12.67
CA TYR A 60 21.31 27.65 11.78
C TYR A 60 20.08 28.10 12.54
N LEU A 61 19.20 28.86 11.88
CA LEU A 61 17.85 29.11 12.37
C LEU A 61 16.94 27.97 11.93
N GLY A 62 16.23 27.34 12.86
CA GLY A 62 15.33 26.24 12.54
C GLY A 62 14.15 26.10 13.50
N ILE A 63 13.19 25.27 13.09
CA ILE A 63 12.00 24.91 13.86
C ILE A 63 12.15 23.44 14.28
N TRP A 64 11.84 23.11 15.53
CA TRP A 64 11.86 21.73 16.03
C TRP A 64 10.68 21.44 16.96
N TYR A 65 10.44 20.16 17.21
CA TYR A 65 9.50 19.73 18.25
C TYR A 65 10.09 19.99 19.65
N LYS A 66 9.41 20.81 20.46
CA LYS A 66 9.90 21.27 21.77
C LYS A 66 9.91 20.17 22.84
N LYS A 67 8.83 19.38 22.90
CA LYS A 67 8.63 18.35 23.94
C LYS A 67 9.59 17.15 23.78
N ALA A 68 10.12 16.92 22.58
CA ALA A 68 10.98 15.79 22.32
C ALA A 68 12.39 16.02 22.86
N SER A 69 12.91 15.05 23.61
CA SER A 69 14.28 15.06 24.15
C SER A 69 15.34 15.30 23.07
N THR A 70 15.15 14.69 21.89
CA THR A 70 16.07 14.81 20.74
C THR A 70 15.83 16.08 19.90
N LYS A 71 14.83 16.91 20.24
CA LYS A 71 14.45 18.14 19.53
C LYS A 71 14.60 18.06 17.99
N PRO A 72 13.89 17.12 17.33
CA PRO A 72 14.08 16.93 15.89
C PRO A 72 13.63 18.16 15.13
N VAL A 73 14.56 18.65 14.32
CA VAL A 73 14.38 19.80 13.45
C VAL A 73 13.52 19.42 12.26
N VAL A 74 12.55 20.26 11.93
CA VAL A 74 11.56 20.04 10.86
C VAL A 74 11.68 21.07 9.74
N TRP A 75 12.38 22.19 10.00
CA TRP A 75 12.59 23.25 9.02
C TRP A 75 13.85 24.06 9.36
N VAL A 76 14.59 24.52 8.34
CA VAL A 76 15.85 25.27 8.49
C VAL A 76 15.89 26.41 7.48
N ALA A 77 16.02 27.66 7.95
CA ALA A 77 16.00 28.84 7.11
C ALA A 77 17.28 28.97 6.25
N ASN A 78 18.42 29.14 6.92
CA ASN A 78 19.71 29.46 6.31
C ASN A 78 20.55 28.20 6.03
N ARG A 79 19.91 27.11 5.58
CA ARG A 79 20.57 25.81 5.37
C ARG A 79 21.74 25.82 4.38
N GLU A 80 21.71 26.74 3.41
CA GLU A 80 22.78 26.95 2.42
C GLU A 80 23.81 28.03 2.83
N SER A 81 23.53 28.79 3.89
CA SER A 81 24.34 29.93 4.31
C SER A 81 24.44 29.98 5.84
N PRO A 82 25.17 29.02 6.44
CA PRO A 82 25.34 28.93 7.88
C PRO A 82 26.05 30.15 8.47
N LEU A 83 25.79 30.38 9.76
CA LEU A 83 26.64 31.20 10.60
C LEU A 83 27.82 30.36 11.11
N THR A 84 28.99 30.98 11.26
CA THR A 84 30.20 30.33 11.80
C THR A 84 30.41 30.61 13.30
N ASP A 85 29.52 31.39 13.91
CA ASP A 85 29.55 31.81 15.30
C ASP A 85 28.13 32.01 15.84
N SER A 86 27.99 32.38 17.12
CA SER A 86 26.72 32.65 17.79
C SER A 86 26.25 34.12 17.67
N SER A 87 26.70 34.85 16.65
CA SER A 87 26.29 36.24 16.42
C SER A 87 24.97 36.40 15.65
N GLY A 88 24.30 35.28 15.38
CA GLY A 88 23.06 35.21 14.60
C GLY A 88 21.92 36.01 15.24
N VAL A 89 21.22 36.77 14.40
CA VAL A 89 20.00 37.51 14.79
C VAL A 89 18.91 37.29 13.74
N LEU A 90 17.74 36.86 14.19
CA LEU A 90 16.50 36.86 13.42
C LEU A 90 15.72 38.14 13.75
N ARG A 91 15.23 38.86 12.73
CA ARG A 91 14.35 40.02 12.93
C ARG A 91 13.38 40.20 11.78
N VAL A 92 12.31 40.94 12.06
CA VAL A 92 11.33 41.38 11.06
C VAL A 92 11.67 42.81 10.64
N THR A 93 11.70 43.08 9.33
CA THR A 93 11.87 44.44 8.81
C THR A 93 10.54 45.18 8.77
N ASN A 94 10.58 46.52 8.74
CA ASN A 94 9.38 47.37 8.60
C ASN A 94 8.60 47.11 7.30
N GLN A 95 9.20 46.44 6.32
CA GLN A 95 8.55 46.08 5.05
C GLN A 95 7.84 44.71 5.12
N GLY A 96 7.99 43.95 6.21
CA GLY A 96 7.42 42.60 6.33
C GLY A 96 8.28 41.49 5.75
N ILE A 97 9.60 41.68 5.77
CA ILE A 97 10.58 40.66 5.40
C ILE A 97 11.24 40.12 6.67
N LEU A 98 11.20 38.80 6.87
CA LEU A 98 11.96 38.07 7.88
C LEU A 98 13.40 37.94 7.40
N VAL A 99 14.38 38.32 8.23
CA VAL A 99 15.81 38.25 7.87
C VAL A 99 16.64 37.59 8.96
N VAL A 100 17.61 36.78 8.53
CA VAL A 100 18.69 36.27 9.37
C VAL A 100 19.97 37.03 9.03
N VAL A 101 20.56 37.67 10.03
CA VAL A 101 21.81 38.43 9.91
C VAL A 101 22.89 37.89 10.86
N ASN A 102 24.15 38.18 10.55
CA ASN A 102 25.29 37.92 11.44
C ASN A 102 25.68 39.18 12.26
N GLY A 103 26.75 39.08 13.07
CA GLY A 103 27.24 40.14 13.95
C GLY A 103 27.70 41.42 13.26
N ILE A 104 27.95 41.40 11.94
CA ILE A 104 28.26 42.59 11.13
C ILE A 104 27.04 43.07 10.30
N ASN A 105 25.82 42.63 10.65
CA ASN A 105 24.56 42.94 9.96
C ASN A 105 24.49 42.49 8.49
N ARG A 106 25.32 41.53 8.06
CA ARG A 106 25.20 40.91 6.74
C ARG A 106 24.00 39.96 6.72
N ILE A 107 23.10 40.12 5.75
CA ILE A 107 21.97 39.22 5.52
C ILE A 107 22.47 37.89 4.97
N LEU A 108 22.17 36.80 5.68
CA LEU A 108 22.48 35.42 5.29
C LEU A 108 21.28 34.72 4.66
N TRP A 109 20.07 35.10 5.07
CA TRP A 109 18.82 34.56 4.55
C TRP A 109 17.70 35.60 4.72
N ASN A 110 16.71 35.58 3.83
CA ASN A 110 15.49 36.36 3.99
C ASN A 110 14.27 35.65 3.39
N SER A 111 13.08 35.99 3.90
CA SER A 111 11.80 35.59 3.32
C SER A 111 11.44 36.56 2.18
N ASN A 112 11.80 36.23 0.95
CA ASN A 112 11.40 37.02 -0.21
C ASN A 112 9.87 37.29 -0.15
N SER A 113 9.47 38.56 -0.07
CA SER A 113 8.06 38.99 -0.12
C SER A 113 7.88 39.94 -1.30
N SER A 114 6.77 39.77 -2.04
CA SER A 114 6.41 40.64 -3.16
C SER A 114 5.62 41.87 -2.73
N ARG A 115 5.15 41.91 -1.47
CA ARG A 115 4.26 42.96 -0.94
C ARG A 115 4.83 43.53 0.35
N SER A 116 4.72 44.85 0.52
CA SER A 116 5.05 45.51 1.79
C SER A 116 3.90 45.38 2.77
N ALA A 117 4.21 45.09 4.03
CA ALA A 117 3.26 45.14 5.13
C ALA A 117 3.08 46.57 5.68
N GLN A 118 1.95 46.85 6.31
CA GLN A 118 1.73 48.06 7.11
C GLN A 118 2.07 47.81 8.59
N ASP A 119 1.72 46.63 9.11
CA ASP A 119 1.98 46.19 10.47
C ASP A 119 2.58 44.76 10.46
N PRO A 120 3.86 44.62 10.08
CA PRO A 120 4.46 43.31 9.90
C PRO A 120 4.73 42.58 11.22
N ASN A 121 4.28 41.33 11.29
CA ASN A 121 4.70 40.40 12.33
C ASN A 121 4.96 38.99 11.76
N ALA A 122 5.90 38.29 12.38
CA ALA A 122 6.14 36.87 12.16
C ALA A 122 5.49 36.07 13.29
N GLN A 123 4.77 34.99 12.99
CA GLN A 123 4.16 34.13 14.00
C GLN A 123 4.48 32.66 13.75
N LEU A 124 4.85 31.92 14.79
CA LEU A 124 4.98 30.46 14.75
C LEU A 124 3.65 29.81 15.15
N LEU A 125 2.92 29.29 14.16
CA LEU A 125 1.63 28.62 14.38
C LEU A 125 1.80 27.25 15.04
N GLU A 126 0.73 26.76 15.67
CA GLU A 126 0.71 25.43 16.31
C GLU A 126 0.86 24.27 15.32
N SER A 127 0.65 24.51 14.03
CA SER A 127 0.98 23.56 12.96
C SER A 127 2.49 23.42 12.70
N GLY A 128 3.30 24.31 13.25
CA GLY A 128 4.73 24.45 12.91
C GLY A 128 5.00 25.37 11.72
N ASN A 129 3.97 25.96 11.12
CA ASN A 129 4.11 26.95 10.05
C ASN A 129 4.55 28.30 10.63
N LEU A 130 5.70 28.80 10.18
CA LEU A 130 6.18 30.15 10.49
C LEU A 130 5.68 31.07 9.39
N VAL A 131 4.88 32.07 9.75
CA VAL A 131 4.15 32.91 8.79
C VAL A 131 4.46 34.38 8.98
N MET A 132 4.55 35.12 7.88
CA MET A 132 4.61 36.59 7.87
C MET A 132 3.22 37.14 7.57
N LYS A 133 2.73 38.00 8.47
CA LYS A 133 1.37 38.56 8.43
C LYS A 133 1.39 40.08 8.49
N ASN A 134 0.26 40.66 8.12
CA ASN A 134 -0.02 42.09 8.26
C ASN A 134 -1.09 42.29 9.34
N GLY A 135 -0.71 42.86 10.48
CA GLY A 135 -1.56 42.96 11.67
C GLY A 135 -2.04 41.60 12.14
N ASN A 136 -3.31 41.51 12.53
CA ASN A 136 -3.94 40.28 13.00
C ASN A 136 -4.60 39.46 11.88
N ASP A 137 -4.20 39.67 10.61
CA ASP A 137 -4.74 38.87 9.50
C ASP A 137 -4.38 37.39 9.69
N SER A 138 -5.42 36.56 9.75
CA SER A 138 -5.32 35.12 10.00
C SER A 138 -5.69 34.30 8.77
N ASP A 139 -6.10 34.94 7.68
CA ASP A 139 -6.40 34.26 6.43
C ASP A 139 -5.09 33.78 5.77
N PRO A 140 -4.91 32.45 5.58
CA PRO A 140 -3.72 31.92 4.93
C PRO A 140 -3.46 32.46 3.52
N GLU A 141 -4.50 32.87 2.80
CA GLU A 141 -4.35 33.46 1.46
C GLU A 141 -3.72 34.85 1.48
N ASN A 142 -3.76 35.53 2.63
CA ASN A 142 -3.20 36.86 2.81
C ASN A 142 -1.79 36.86 3.43
N PHE A 143 -1.25 35.68 3.76
CA PHE A 143 0.11 35.59 4.28
C PHE A 143 1.11 36.14 3.27
N LEU A 144 2.02 36.98 3.75
CA LEU A 144 3.07 37.59 2.92
C LEU A 144 4.15 36.55 2.56
N TRP A 145 4.36 35.59 3.48
CA TRP A 145 5.28 34.47 3.33
C TRP A 145 4.93 33.38 4.36
N GLN A 146 5.23 32.12 4.06
CA GLN A 146 5.08 31.01 5.01
C GLN A 146 6.16 29.94 4.82
N SER A 147 6.61 29.32 5.91
CA SER A 147 7.64 28.27 5.88
C SER A 147 7.15 27.00 5.18
N PHE A 148 5.84 26.73 5.22
CA PHE A 148 5.22 25.58 4.55
C PHE A 148 5.37 25.60 3.01
N ASP A 149 5.65 26.77 2.42
CA ASP A 149 5.95 26.89 0.99
C ASP A 149 7.40 26.55 0.64
N TYR A 150 8.27 26.45 1.64
CA TYR A 150 9.70 26.18 1.49
C TYR A 150 10.14 25.02 2.40
N PRO A 151 9.59 23.80 2.17
CA PRO A 151 9.97 22.62 2.93
C PRO A 151 11.47 22.32 2.86
N CYS A 152 11.99 21.67 3.91
CA CYS A 152 13.34 21.13 3.94
C CYS A 152 13.31 19.62 3.61
N ASP A 153 13.71 18.77 4.55
CA ASP A 153 13.66 17.31 4.45
C ASP A 153 12.37 16.72 5.06
N THR A 154 11.59 17.54 5.76
CA THR A 154 10.42 17.09 6.53
C THR A 154 9.11 17.64 5.94
N LEU A 155 8.10 16.77 5.86
CA LEU A 155 6.70 17.10 5.59
C LEU A 155 5.88 16.90 6.87
N LEU A 156 5.26 17.96 7.35
CA LEU A 156 4.34 17.99 8.50
C LEU A 156 2.88 17.88 8.04
N PRO A 157 1.94 17.54 8.94
CA PRO A 157 0.51 17.56 8.62
C PRO A 157 0.09 18.97 8.15
N GLY A 158 -0.71 19.02 7.09
CA GLY A 158 -1.18 20.28 6.50
C GLY A 158 -0.20 20.95 5.53
N MET A 159 1.01 20.41 5.33
CA MET A 159 1.93 20.89 4.29
C MET A 159 1.53 20.37 2.90
N LYS A 160 1.56 21.24 1.90
CA LYS A 160 1.36 20.88 0.49
C LYS A 160 2.68 20.39 -0.12
N LEU A 161 2.68 19.21 -0.70
CA LEU A 161 3.78 18.70 -1.54
C LEU A 161 3.32 18.73 -3.01
N GLY A 162 3.90 19.60 -3.82
CA GLY A 162 3.50 19.79 -5.21
C GLY A 162 3.64 21.25 -5.69
N ARG A 163 3.06 21.54 -6.85
CA ARG A 163 3.34 22.74 -7.62
C ARG A 163 2.12 23.63 -7.79
N ASN A 164 2.33 24.93 -7.60
CA ASN A 164 1.40 25.96 -8.06
C ASN A 164 1.79 26.36 -9.49
N THR A 165 0.90 26.15 -10.45
CA THR A 165 1.14 26.40 -11.87
C THR A 165 1.06 27.88 -12.24
N VAL A 166 0.40 28.69 -11.40
CA VAL A 166 0.24 30.14 -11.59
C VAL A 166 1.50 30.89 -11.15
N THR A 167 1.99 30.61 -9.94
CA THR A 167 3.17 31.29 -9.37
C THR A 167 4.48 30.62 -9.74
N GLY A 168 4.42 29.36 -10.21
CA GLY A 168 5.60 28.53 -10.47
C GLY A 168 6.24 27.93 -9.21
N LEU A 169 5.69 28.20 -8.01
CA LEU A 169 6.19 27.68 -6.75
C LEU A 169 6.07 26.15 -6.71
N ASP A 170 7.19 25.48 -6.49
CA ASP A 170 7.27 24.02 -6.41
C ASP A 170 7.72 23.59 -5.01
N ARG A 171 6.86 22.84 -4.32
CA ARG A 171 7.07 22.36 -2.95
C ARG A 171 7.47 20.89 -3.00
N TYR A 172 8.74 20.62 -2.71
CA TYR A 172 9.31 19.28 -2.67
C TYR A 172 10.26 19.14 -1.48
N LEU A 173 10.45 17.91 -0.99
CA LEU A 173 11.45 17.65 0.05
C LEU A 173 12.83 17.51 -0.58
N SER A 174 13.83 18.02 0.11
CA SER A 174 15.25 17.81 -0.20
C SER A 174 15.96 17.34 1.05
N SER A 175 16.65 16.19 0.96
CA SER A 175 17.34 15.61 2.10
C SER A 175 18.37 16.57 2.68
N TRP A 176 18.76 16.35 3.92
CA TRP A 176 20.03 16.90 4.40
C TRP A 176 21.18 16.21 3.68
N LYS A 177 22.33 16.88 3.66
CA LYS A 177 23.55 16.32 3.07
C LYS A 177 24.15 15.24 3.97
N SER A 178 24.05 15.41 5.29
CA SER A 178 24.41 14.41 6.30
C SER A 178 23.70 14.73 7.62
N ALA A 179 23.90 13.90 8.65
CA ALA A 179 23.34 14.15 9.99
C ALA A 179 23.81 15.47 10.63
N ASP A 180 25.03 15.94 10.28
CA ASP A 180 25.65 17.15 10.83
C ASP A 180 25.58 18.36 9.86
N ASP A 181 25.03 18.18 8.65
CA ASP A 181 25.00 19.20 7.60
C ASP A 181 23.60 19.29 6.97
N PRO A 182 22.80 20.31 7.34
CA PRO A 182 21.43 20.47 6.86
C PRO A 182 21.35 21.10 5.47
N SER A 183 22.47 21.44 4.82
CA SER A 183 22.47 21.88 3.43
C SER A 183 21.79 20.84 2.52
N LYS A 184 21.37 21.26 1.32
CA LYS A 184 20.69 20.38 0.37
C LYS A 184 21.57 19.17 0.02
N GLY A 185 21.09 17.99 0.37
CA GLY A 185 21.64 16.73 -0.08
C GLY A 185 21.21 16.39 -1.52
N ASN A 186 21.62 15.23 -1.99
CA ASN A 186 21.37 14.80 -3.38
C ASN A 186 19.96 14.26 -3.62
N PHE A 187 19.22 13.90 -2.57
CA PHE A 187 17.91 13.28 -2.71
C PHE A 187 16.79 14.30 -2.66
N THR A 188 15.83 14.15 -3.58
CA THR A 188 14.59 14.93 -3.60
C THR A 188 13.38 14.04 -3.66
N TYR A 189 12.27 14.49 -3.07
CA TYR A 189 10.99 13.79 -3.07
C TYR A 189 9.85 14.77 -3.33
N GLY A 190 9.12 14.58 -4.43
CA GLY A 190 8.12 15.54 -4.88
C GLY A 190 7.34 15.06 -6.09
N ILE A 191 6.35 15.85 -6.51
CA ILE A 191 5.51 15.53 -7.66
C ILE A 191 6.27 15.88 -8.95
N ASP A 192 6.45 14.89 -9.82
CA ASP A 192 6.81 15.10 -11.21
C ASP A 192 5.53 15.41 -12.01
N PRO A 193 5.41 16.61 -12.60
CA PRO A 193 4.22 17.01 -13.35
C PRO A 193 4.22 16.51 -14.80
N SER A 194 5.26 15.80 -15.25
CA SER A 194 5.37 15.34 -16.65
C SER A 194 4.34 14.25 -16.96
N GLY A 195 3.66 14.36 -18.11
CA GLY A 195 2.60 13.45 -18.49
C GLY A 195 1.45 13.45 -17.47
N PHE A 196 1.12 12.30 -16.90
CA PHE A 196 0.20 12.23 -15.76
C PHE A 196 1.00 12.36 -14.45
N PRO A 197 0.68 13.31 -13.54
CA PRO A 197 1.53 13.60 -12.39
C PRO A 197 1.81 12.41 -11.48
N GLN A 198 3.05 12.28 -11.00
CA GLN A 198 3.48 11.17 -10.14
C GLN A 198 4.35 11.65 -8.98
N LEU A 199 4.25 10.98 -7.83
CA LEU A 199 5.18 11.22 -6.74
C LEU A 199 6.45 10.38 -6.93
N VAL A 200 7.61 11.04 -6.98
CA VAL A 200 8.91 10.42 -7.29
C VAL A 200 9.98 10.80 -6.27
N LEU A 201 10.91 9.88 -6.05
CA LEU A 201 12.15 10.11 -5.33
C LEU A 201 13.32 10.04 -6.30
N ARG A 202 14.18 11.06 -6.28
CA ARG A 202 15.33 11.19 -7.17
C ARG A 202 16.64 11.30 -6.39
N ASN A 203 17.73 10.86 -6.99
CA ASN A 203 19.11 11.20 -6.62
C ASN A 203 19.70 12.00 -7.79
N GLY A 204 19.81 13.32 -7.62
CA GLY A 204 20.04 14.23 -8.73
C GLY A 204 18.95 14.07 -9.80
N LEU A 205 19.34 13.69 -11.02
CA LEU A 205 18.40 13.46 -12.12
C LEU A 205 17.84 12.02 -12.16
N ALA A 206 18.48 11.07 -11.49
CA ALA A 206 18.10 9.66 -11.56
C ALA A 206 16.90 9.37 -10.65
N VAL A 207 15.83 8.78 -11.20
CA VAL A 207 14.71 8.27 -10.39
C VAL A 207 15.18 7.02 -9.64
N LYS A 208 14.90 6.97 -8.33
CA LYS A 208 15.26 5.85 -7.45
C LYS A 208 14.05 5.09 -6.93
N PHE A 209 12.95 5.80 -6.72
CA PHE A 209 11.67 5.23 -6.32
C PHE A 209 10.54 6.04 -6.94
N ARG A 210 9.45 5.37 -7.27
CA ARG A 210 8.23 6.00 -7.79
C ARG A 210 7.03 5.48 -7.01
N ALA A 211 6.34 6.37 -6.31
CA ALA A 211 5.05 6.07 -5.69
C ALA A 211 3.91 6.03 -6.72
N GLY A 212 4.11 6.58 -7.92
CA GLY A 212 3.17 6.50 -9.04
C GLY A 212 2.15 7.64 -9.05
N PRO A 213 1.20 7.62 -9.99
CA PRO A 213 0.15 8.62 -10.06
C PRO A 213 -0.95 8.36 -9.04
N TRP A 214 -1.74 9.39 -8.76
CA TRP A 214 -2.97 9.26 -7.98
C TRP A 214 -4.07 8.61 -8.82
N ASN A 215 -4.70 7.55 -8.31
CA ASN A 215 -5.73 6.80 -9.02
C ASN A 215 -7.17 7.14 -8.59
N GLY A 216 -7.37 8.27 -7.91
CA GLY A 216 -8.67 8.67 -7.35
C GLY A 216 -8.84 8.28 -5.88
N ILE A 217 -8.10 7.27 -5.40
CA ILE A 217 -8.15 6.81 -4.00
C ILE A 217 -6.77 6.84 -3.34
N ARG A 218 -5.71 6.52 -4.08
CA ARG A 218 -4.34 6.41 -3.57
C ARG A 218 -3.29 6.55 -4.67
N LEU A 219 -2.02 6.62 -4.26
CA LEU A 219 -0.88 6.53 -5.16
C LEU A 219 -0.68 5.07 -5.62
N SER A 220 -0.53 4.85 -6.93
CA SER A 220 -0.56 3.50 -7.52
C SER A 220 0.50 2.53 -6.99
N GLY A 221 1.66 3.05 -6.55
CA GLY A 221 2.79 2.30 -6.02
C GLY A 221 2.79 2.17 -4.49
N LEU A 222 1.76 2.70 -3.81
CA LEU A 222 1.60 2.61 -2.36
C LEU A 222 0.24 1.94 -2.03
N PRO A 223 0.07 0.64 -2.30
CA PRO A 223 -1.22 -0.07 -2.13
C PRO A 223 -1.77 0.00 -0.71
N GLN A 224 -0.88 0.15 0.29
CA GLN A 224 -1.17 0.32 1.72
C GLN A 224 -1.84 1.65 2.08
N LEU A 225 -1.90 2.62 1.15
CA LEU A 225 -2.62 3.88 1.35
C LEU A 225 -4.13 3.64 1.20
N THR A 226 -4.67 2.82 2.09
CA THR A 226 -6.10 2.64 2.36
C THR A 226 -6.55 3.59 3.48
N ARG A 227 -7.83 3.51 3.87
CA ARG A 227 -8.35 4.18 5.06
C ARG A 227 -7.47 3.81 6.27
N ASN A 228 -6.74 4.81 6.79
CA ASN A 228 -5.83 4.66 7.91
C ASN A 228 -6.42 5.42 9.12
N PRO A 229 -6.45 4.82 10.33
CA PRO A 229 -7.03 5.48 11.50
C PRO A 229 -6.19 6.64 12.04
N VAL A 230 -4.94 6.78 11.59
CA VAL A 230 -3.97 7.78 12.08
C VAL A 230 -3.93 9.02 11.19
N TYR A 231 -3.94 8.84 9.87
CA TYR A 231 -3.83 9.95 8.91
C TYR A 231 -4.65 9.69 7.64
N THR A 232 -5.01 10.77 6.96
CA THR A 232 -5.63 10.75 5.63
C THR A 232 -4.83 11.60 4.65
N TYR A 233 -4.99 11.34 3.36
CA TYR A 233 -4.41 12.15 2.29
C TYR A 233 -5.50 12.73 1.41
N ASP A 234 -5.25 13.94 0.95
CA ASP A 234 -5.97 14.53 -0.17
C ASP A 234 -5.01 14.79 -1.33
N TYR A 235 -5.54 14.66 -2.53
CA TYR A 235 -4.87 14.99 -3.77
C TYR A 235 -5.71 16.01 -4.52
N VAL A 236 -5.08 17.13 -4.88
CA VAL A 236 -5.71 18.18 -5.67
C VAL A 236 -4.92 18.31 -6.95
N ALA A 237 -5.61 18.25 -8.08
CA ALA A 237 -5.07 18.60 -9.39
C ALA A 237 -6.13 19.41 -10.14
N ASN A 238 -5.83 20.68 -10.38
CA ASN A 238 -6.67 21.58 -11.15
C ASN A 238 -5.78 22.53 -11.97
N GLY A 239 -6.39 23.46 -12.72
CA GLY A 239 -5.65 24.39 -13.57
C GLY A 239 -4.67 25.33 -12.83
N LYS A 240 -4.76 25.46 -11.50
CA LYS A 240 -3.95 26.37 -10.67
C LYS A 240 -2.89 25.66 -9.83
N GLU A 241 -3.14 24.45 -9.38
CA GLU A 241 -2.22 23.72 -8.52
C GLU A 241 -2.41 22.20 -8.58
N ILE A 242 -1.29 21.49 -8.36
CA ILE A 242 -1.23 20.04 -8.23
C ILE A 242 -0.45 19.73 -6.97
N TYR A 243 -1.09 19.12 -5.96
CA TYR A 243 -0.42 18.77 -4.71
C TYR A 243 -1.04 17.58 -3.99
N ILE A 244 -0.22 16.97 -3.13
CA ILE A 244 -0.62 16.01 -2.11
C ILE A 244 -0.49 16.69 -0.76
N ILE A 245 -1.49 16.51 0.10
CA ILE A 245 -1.49 16.96 1.49
C ILE A 245 -1.92 15.79 2.36
N TYR A 246 -1.45 15.77 3.61
CA TYR A 246 -1.94 14.80 4.58
C TYR A 246 -2.36 15.49 5.87
N TYR A 247 -3.39 14.92 6.49
CA TYR A 247 -3.93 15.38 7.76
C TYR A 247 -3.94 14.22 8.75
N LEU A 248 -3.90 14.54 10.03
CA LEU A 248 -4.08 13.56 11.09
C LEU A 248 -5.56 13.41 11.40
N VAL A 249 -6.01 12.17 11.56
CA VAL A 249 -7.39 11.87 11.96
C VAL A 249 -7.59 12.22 13.42
N ASP A 250 -6.60 11.89 14.25
CA ASP A 250 -6.52 12.30 15.64
C ASP A 250 -5.36 13.30 15.79
N SER A 251 -5.70 14.55 16.16
CA SER A 251 -4.74 15.63 16.32
C SER A 251 -3.84 15.48 17.56
N SER A 252 -4.13 14.54 18.46
CA SER A 252 -3.24 14.22 19.58
C SER A 252 -1.99 13.45 19.15
N ILE A 253 -2.05 12.77 18.00
CA ILE A 253 -0.93 12.03 17.44
C ILE A 253 0.09 13.01 16.88
N ILE A 254 1.37 12.80 17.16
CA ILE A 254 2.46 13.61 16.60
C ILE A 254 3.18 12.75 15.55
N MET A 255 3.17 13.21 14.30
CA MET A 255 3.70 12.46 13.17
C MET A 255 4.30 13.37 12.09
N ARG A 256 5.40 12.89 11.49
CA ARG A 256 6.10 13.58 10.39
C ARG A 256 6.60 12.58 9.34
N LEU A 257 6.75 13.04 8.11
CA LEU A 257 7.48 12.32 7.05
C LEU A 257 8.81 13.01 6.81
N VAL A 258 9.89 12.23 6.70
CA VAL A 258 11.28 12.72 6.57
C VAL A 258 11.93 12.05 5.38
N LEU A 259 12.61 12.83 4.56
CA LEU A 259 13.51 12.34 3.52
C LEU A 259 14.94 12.29 4.07
N THR A 260 15.42 11.10 4.38
CA THR A 260 16.74 10.93 5.01
C THR A 260 17.89 11.19 4.02
N PRO A 261 19.11 11.51 4.51
CA PRO A 261 20.30 11.64 3.66
C PRO A 261 20.62 10.41 2.80
N GLU A 262 20.15 9.23 3.21
CA GLU A 262 20.30 7.96 2.49
C GLU A 262 19.22 7.75 1.42
N GLY A 263 18.30 8.71 1.24
CA GLY A 263 17.25 8.65 0.22
C GLY A 263 16.05 7.79 0.59
N LYS A 264 15.75 7.65 1.88
CA LYS A 264 14.54 6.96 2.36
C LYS A 264 13.46 7.96 2.74
N ALA A 265 12.24 7.77 2.23
CA ALA A 265 11.09 8.54 2.67
C ALA A 265 10.40 7.79 3.83
N GLN A 266 10.56 8.30 5.05
CA GLN A 266 10.19 7.60 6.27
C GLN A 266 9.19 8.39 7.11
N ARG A 267 8.16 7.72 7.59
CA ARG A 267 7.16 8.28 8.49
C ARG A 267 7.51 7.89 9.91
N PHE A 268 7.59 8.88 10.78
CA PHE A 268 7.85 8.68 12.21
C PHE A 268 6.64 9.12 13.02
N THR A 269 6.35 8.38 14.09
CA THR A 269 5.36 8.76 15.11
C THR A 269 6.06 8.94 16.45
N TRP A 270 5.65 9.94 17.19
CA TRP A 270 6.10 10.16 18.55
C TRP A 270 5.28 9.30 19.52
N THR A 271 5.93 8.76 20.54
CA THR A 271 5.26 8.03 21.63
C THR A 271 5.68 8.59 22.99
N ASP A 272 4.74 9.13 23.76
CA ASP A 272 5.02 9.73 25.07
C ASP A 272 5.59 8.72 26.08
N GLU A 273 5.14 7.47 26.03
CA GLU A 273 5.62 6.38 26.91
C GLU A 273 7.14 6.17 26.82
N LYS A 274 7.69 6.27 25.60
CA LYS A 274 9.11 6.05 25.34
C LYS A 274 9.91 7.34 25.19
N ASN A 275 9.23 8.48 25.07
CA ASN A 275 9.84 9.79 24.82
C ASN A 275 10.80 9.75 23.61
N GLU A 276 10.40 9.02 22.55
CA GLU A 276 11.20 8.79 21.34
C GLU A 276 10.35 8.82 20.07
N TRP A 277 11.02 9.06 18.93
CA TRP A 277 10.44 8.90 17.60
C TRP A 277 10.60 7.47 17.12
N THR A 278 9.48 6.82 16.83
CA THR A 278 9.46 5.46 16.30
C THR A 278 9.17 5.47 14.80
N LEU A 279 9.88 4.63 14.05
CA LEU A 279 9.62 4.45 12.63
C LEU A 279 8.28 3.74 12.44
N TYR A 280 7.31 4.46 11.87
CA TYR A 280 5.99 3.91 11.56
C TYR A 280 5.99 3.18 10.22
N SER A 281 6.58 3.79 9.19
CA SER A 281 6.68 3.17 7.86
C SER A 281 7.78 3.79 7.00
N THR A 282 8.27 3.02 6.03
CA THR A 282 9.11 3.52 4.93
C THR A 282 8.32 3.39 3.63
N ALA A 283 8.41 4.37 2.73
CA ALA A 283 7.74 4.35 1.43
C ALA A 283 8.27 3.21 0.54
N GLN A 284 9.59 3.04 0.51
CA GLN A 284 10.28 1.93 -0.16
C GLN A 284 10.35 0.74 0.79
N ARG A 285 9.56 -0.31 0.54
CA ARG A 285 9.39 -1.44 1.46
C ARG A 285 10.21 -2.67 1.08
N ASP A 286 10.38 -2.89 -0.21
CA ASP A 286 10.97 -4.10 -0.77
C ASP A 286 11.77 -3.80 -2.05
N ASP A 287 12.44 -4.81 -2.59
CA ASP A 287 13.29 -4.66 -3.77
C ASP A 287 12.50 -4.18 -5.01
N CYS A 288 11.22 -4.55 -5.12
CA CYS A 288 10.35 -4.13 -6.24
C CYS A 288 9.96 -2.65 -6.19
N ASP A 289 10.28 -1.93 -5.11
CA ASP A 289 10.17 -0.47 -5.05
C ASP A 289 11.37 0.25 -5.70
N SER A 290 12.45 -0.46 -5.99
CA SER A 290 13.56 0.09 -6.75
C SER A 290 13.11 0.42 -8.17
N TYR A 291 13.26 1.69 -8.56
CA TYR A 291 12.77 2.16 -9.86
C TYR A 291 13.35 1.33 -11.01
N ALA A 292 12.45 0.80 -11.85
CA ALA A 292 12.77 0.06 -13.07
C ALA A 292 13.65 -1.20 -12.87
N LEU A 293 13.52 -1.88 -11.72
CA LEU A 293 14.27 -3.11 -11.41
C LEU A 293 14.21 -4.17 -12.54
N CYS A 294 13.03 -4.39 -13.13
CA CYS A 294 12.83 -5.42 -14.17
C CYS A 294 12.95 -4.91 -15.61
N GLY A 295 13.41 -3.67 -15.81
CA GLY A 295 13.52 -3.04 -17.13
C GLY A 295 12.18 -2.83 -17.85
N ALA A 296 12.25 -2.59 -19.15
CA ALA A 296 11.07 -2.41 -20.01
C ALA A 296 10.26 -3.71 -20.15
N TYR A 297 8.94 -3.60 -20.06
CA TYR A 297 7.98 -4.71 -20.17
C TYR A 297 8.21 -5.91 -19.22
N GLY A 298 9.03 -5.72 -18.18
CA GLY A 298 9.17 -6.65 -17.06
C GLY A 298 8.26 -6.26 -15.91
N ILE A 299 7.75 -7.25 -15.18
CA ILE A 299 6.95 -7.08 -13.96
C ILE A 299 7.70 -7.65 -12.76
N CYS A 300 7.80 -6.84 -11.69
CA CYS A 300 8.40 -7.29 -10.44
C CYS A 300 7.37 -7.98 -9.53
N LYS A 301 7.70 -9.17 -9.05
CA LYS A 301 6.89 -10.00 -8.15
C LYS A 301 7.75 -10.37 -6.94
N ILE A 302 7.42 -9.76 -5.80
CA ILE A 302 8.22 -9.92 -4.57
C ILE A 302 8.13 -11.32 -3.96
N ASP A 303 7.12 -12.10 -4.34
CA ASP A 303 6.89 -13.47 -3.87
C ASP A 303 7.50 -14.54 -4.77
N GLN A 304 8.25 -14.14 -5.81
CA GLN A 304 8.92 -15.03 -6.76
C GLN A 304 10.44 -14.87 -6.71
N SER A 305 11.16 -15.94 -7.05
CA SER A 305 12.61 -15.94 -7.24
C SER A 305 12.92 -16.65 -8.55
N PRO A 306 13.43 -15.95 -9.58
CA PRO A 306 13.79 -14.53 -9.62
C PRO A 306 12.59 -13.57 -9.52
N ASN A 307 12.81 -12.36 -9.00
CA ASN A 307 11.75 -11.37 -8.75
C ASN A 307 11.14 -10.80 -10.05
N CYS A 308 11.83 -10.92 -11.19
CA CYS A 308 11.41 -10.32 -12.45
C CYS A 308 10.93 -11.36 -13.45
N GLU A 309 9.76 -11.09 -14.04
CA GLU A 309 9.18 -11.88 -15.13
C GLU A 309 8.87 -10.96 -16.32
N CYS A 310 9.05 -11.46 -17.55
CA CYS A 310 8.52 -10.75 -18.71
C CYS A 310 6.99 -10.84 -18.74
N MET A 311 6.34 -9.74 -19.12
CA MET A 311 4.91 -9.77 -19.38
C MET A 311 4.55 -10.83 -20.44
N LYS A 312 3.33 -11.39 -20.36
CA LYS A 312 2.86 -12.41 -21.31
C LYS A 312 2.93 -11.89 -22.75
N GLY A 313 3.54 -12.68 -23.64
CA GLY A 313 3.79 -12.31 -25.04
C GLY A 313 5.05 -11.44 -25.24
N PHE A 314 5.87 -11.30 -24.20
CA PHE A 314 7.20 -10.72 -24.24
C PHE A 314 8.24 -11.78 -23.84
N ARG A 315 9.49 -11.53 -24.22
CA ARG A 315 10.66 -12.37 -23.92
C ARG A 315 11.83 -11.50 -23.53
N PRO A 316 12.83 -12.01 -22.78
CA PRO A 316 14.02 -11.24 -22.46
C PRO A 316 14.70 -10.71 -23.74
N LYS A 317 15.17 -9.46 -23.69
CA LYS A 317 15.93 -8.88 -24.79
C LYS A 317 17.22 -9.66 -25.04
N PHE A 318 17.90 -10.02 -23.96
CA PHE A 318 19.08 -10.90 -23.95
C PHE A 318 18.89 -11.99 -22.89
N GLN A 319 18.81 -13.24 -23.32
CA GLN A 319 18.56 -14.37 -22.40
C GLN A 319 19.71 -14.58 -21.41
N SER A 320 20.96 -14.40 -21.85
CA SER A 320 22.15 -14.64 -21.02
C SER A 320 22.27 -13.70 -19.82
N THR A 321 21.90 -12.42 -19.96
CA THR A 321 21.92 -11.47 -18.85
C THR A 321 20.73 -11.68 -17.92
N TRP A 322 19.55 -11.99 -18.50
CA TRP A 322 18.34 -12.30 -17.76
C TRP A 322 18.52 -13.52 -16.84
N ASP A 323 19.13 -14.59 -17.34
CA ASP A 323 19.43 -15.81 -16.58
C ASP A 323 20.48 -15.56 -15.47
N ALA A 324 21.31 -14.53 -15.64
CA ALA A 324 22.27 -14.05 -14.64
C ALA A 324 21.67 -13.03 -13.64
N ALA A 325 20.34 -12.86 -13.64
CA ALA A 325 19.62 -11.89 -12.81
C ALA A 325 19.95 -10.42 -13.08
N ASP A 326 20.46 -10.10 -14.27
CA ASP A 326 20.53 -8.73 -14.78
C ASP A 326 19.34 -8.47 -15.71
N TRP A 327 18.33 -7.80 -15.16
CA TRP A 327 17.07 -7.49 -15.85
C TRP A 327 17.05 -6.08 -16.45
N SER A 328 18.17 -5.35 -16.42
CA SER A 328 18.24 -3.93 -16.80
C SER A 328 17.84 -3.67 -18.26
N ASP A 329 18.13 -4.60 -19.16
CA ASP A 329 17.74 -4.58 -20.57
C ASP A 329 16.26 -4.85 -20.82
N GLY A 330 15.55 -5.37 -19.81
CA GLY A 330 14.13 -5.69 -19.88
C GLY A 330 13.77 -6.78 -20.91
N CYS A 331 12.54 -6.68 -21.37
CA CYS A 331 11.89 -7.60 -22.28
C CYS A 331 11.49 -6.89 -23.58
N VAL A 332 11.32 -7.67 -24.64
CA VAL A 332 10.84 -7.21 -25.94
C VAL A 332 9.65 -8.07 -26.37
N ARG A 333 8.82 -7.53 -27.26
CA ARG A 333 7.68 -8.26 -27.81
C ARG A 333 8.15 -9.53 -28.50
N SER A 334 7.50 -10.65 -28.22
CA SER A 334 7.76 -11.91 -28.94
C SER A 334 7.28 -11.82 -30.39
N THR A 335 6.11 -11.21 -30.61
CA THR A 335 5.56 -10.93 -31.93
C THR A 335 5.43 -9.42 -32.15
N PRO A 336 5.94 -8.86 -33.27
CA PRO A 336 5.76 -7.45 -33.62
C PRO A 336 4.28 -7.06 -33.75
N LEU A 337 3.95 -5.82 -33.41
CA LEU A 337 2.61 -5.28 -33.63
C LEU A 337 2.34 -5.08 -35.13
N ASP A 338 1.10 -5.25 -35.54
CA ASP A 338 0.62 -4.92 -36.87
C ASP A 338 -0.67 -4.12 -36.73
N CYS A 339 -0.50 -2.79 -36.63
CA CYS A 339 -1.58 -1.83 -36.41
C CYS A 339 -2.73 -1.97 -37.42
N GLN A 340 -2.47 -2.53 -38.61
CA GLN A 340 -3.45 -2.71 -39.67
C GLN A 340 -4.17 -4.07 -39.62
N LYS A 341 -3.52 -5.11 -39.07
CA LYS A 341 -4.06 -6.50 -39.03
C LYS A 341 -4.74 -6.88 -37.71
N GLY A 342 -5.23 -5.89 -36.97
CA GLY A 342 -6.10 -6.11 -35.82
C GLY A 342 -5.36 -6.46 -34.54
N ASP A 343 -4.43 -5.60 -34.11
CA ASP A 343 -3.95 -5.60 -32.72
C ASP A 343 -5.13 -5.59 -31.73
N GLY A 344 -4.89 -6.09 -30.54
CA GLY A 344 -5.82 -5.96 -29.42
C GLY A 344 -5.08 -5.77 -28.12
N PHE A 345 -5.69 -6.13 -27.00
CA PHE A 345 -5.12 -5.87 -25.69
C PHE A 345 -5.21 -7.07 -24.76
N VAL A 346 -4.17 -7.22 -23.93
CA VAL A 346 -4.17 -8.12 -22.78
C VAL A 346 -4.34 -7.30 -21.52
N LYS A 347 -5.30 -7.71 -20.68
CA LYS A 347 -5.54 -7.12 -19.38
C LYS A 347 -4.53 -7.67 -18.37
N TYR A 348 -3.87 -6.78 -17.66
CA TYR A 348 -3.11 -7.05 -16.45
C TYR A 348 -3.85 -6.43 -15.27
N SER A 349 -4.00 -7.19 -14.20
CA SER A 349 -4.76 -6.77 -13.02
C SER A 349 -3.85 -6.71 -11.81
N GLY A 350 -4.19 -5.85 -10.85
CA GLY A 350 -3.48 -5.82 -9.56
C GLY A 350 -2.05 -5.31 -9.65
N VAL A 351 -1.73 -4.39 -10.57
CA VAL A 351 -0.36 -3.88 -10.72
C VAL A 351 -0.19 -2.43 -10.25
N LYS A 352 1.04 -2.04 -9.99
CA LYS A 352 1.48 -0.64 -10.08
C LYS A 352 1.48 -0.25 -11.55
N LEU A 353 0.71 0.77 -11.92
CA LEU A 353 0.72 1.32 -13.28
C LEU A 353 2.14 1.71 -13.70
N PRO A 354 2.56 1.55 -14.98
CA PRO A 354 3.87 1.95 -15.47
C PRO A 354 4.18 3.44 -15.25
N ASP A 355 5.46 3.84 -15.41
CA ASP A 355 5.86 5.25 -15.40
C ASP A 355 4.98 6.09 -16.36
N THR A 356 4.52 7.26 -15.93
CA THR A 356 3.56 8.08 -16.70
C THR A 356 4.15 9.40 -17.19
N ARG A 357 5.48 9.58 -17.12
CA ARG A 357 6.13 10.79 -17.62
C ARG A 357 5.92 11.02 -19.12
N ASN A 358 5.83 9.94 -19.90
CA ASN A 358 5.41 10.00 -21.30
C ASN A 358 4.04 9.33 -21.51
N SER A 359 3.01 9.97 -20.96
CA SER A 359 1.61 9.54 -21.08
C SER A 359 0.68 10.73 -21.33
N SER A 360 -0.54 10.44 -21.78
CA SER A 360 -1.61 11.43 -21.91
C SER A 360 -2.85 11.02 -21.11
N VAL A 361 -3.52 12.00 -20.51
CA VAL A 361 -4.74 11.78 -19.71
C VAL A 361 -5.95 12.50 -20.33
N HIS A 362 -7.10 11.82 -20.36
CA HIS A 362 -8.39 12.37 -20.79
C HIS A 362 -9.48 11.97 -19.78
N GLU A 363 -9.82 12.87 -18.86
CA GLU A 363 -10.71 12.59 -17.72
C GLU A 363 -12.16 12.27 -18.14
N SER A 364 -12.63 12.85 -19.24
CA SER A 364 -14.01 12.67 -19.71
C SER A 364 -14.26 11.36 -20.44
N MET A 365 -13.20 10.66 -20.88
CA MET A 365 -13.32 9.44 -21.67
C MET A 365 -13.61 8.24 -20.78
N ASN A 366 -14.40 7.30 -21.29
CA ASN A 366 -14.56 6.00 -20.65
C ASN A 366 -13.52 4.98 -21.17
N LEU A 367 -13.41 3.85 -20.49
CA LEU A 367 -12.43 2.81 -20.80
C LEU A 367 -12.55 2.24 -22.23
N LYS A 368 -13.76 2.18 -22.80
CA LYS A 368 -13.97 1.68 -24.17
C LYS A 368 -13.49 2.68 -25.22
N GLU A 369 -13.78 3.96 -25.01
CA GLU A 369 -13.26 5.06 -25.82
C GLU A 369 -11.72 5.10 -25.74
N CYS A 370 -11.17 4.89 -24.55
CA CYS A 370 -9.73 4.82 -24.33
C CYS A 370 -9.07 3.70 -25.15
N ALA A 371 -9.66 2.49 -25.13
CA ALA A 371 -9.21 1.36 -25.93
C ALA A 371 -9.25 1.68 -27.44
N TRP A 372 -10.33 2.30 -27.90
CA TRP A 372 -10.49 2.67 -29.30
C TRP A 372 -9.49 3.74 -29.74
N MET A 373 -9.25 4.75 -28.90
CA MET A 373 -8.26 5.79 -29.15
C MET A 373 -6.85 5.20 -29.22
N CYS A 374 -6.51 4.28 -28.32
CA CYS A 374 -5.23 3.59 -28.33
C CYS A 374 -5.05 2.72 -29.59
N LEU A 375 -6.08 1.98 -30.03
CA LEU A 375 -5.99 1.17 -31.26
C LEU A 375 -5.70 2.01 -32.50
N ARG A 376 -6.36 3.17 -32.63
CA ARG A 376 -6.18 4.08 -33.76
C ARG A 376 -4.81 4.74 -33.80
N ASN A 377 -4.17 4.92 -32.65
CA ASN A 377 -2.82 5.48 -32.56
C ASN A 377 -1.80 4.34 -32.56
N CYS A 378 -1.12 4.09 -33.68
CA CYS A 378 -0.15 3.00 -33.79
C CYS A 378 1.05 3.10 -32.83
N SER A 379 1.31 4.26 -32.24
CA SER A 379 2.34 4.44 -31.21
C SER A 379 1.84 4.11 -29.79
N CYS A 380 0.54 3.94 -29.57
CA CYS A 380 0.01 3.63 -28.25
C CYS A 380 0.40 2.19 -27.84
N THR A 381 1.03 2.04 -26.67
CA THR A 381 1.53 0.77 -26.15
C THR A 381 0.62 0.17 -25.07
N ALA A 382 -0.08 1.00 -24.30
CA ALA A 382 -1.04 0.57 -23.28
C ALA A 382 -2.06 1.65 -22.93
N TYR A 383 -3.13 1.24 -22.24
CA TYR A 383 -4.09 2.17 -21.64
C TYR A 383 -4.66 1.68 -20.30
N ALA A 384 -5.23 2.60 -19.51
CA ALA A 384 -5.93 2.33 -18.26
C ALA A 384 -6.99 3.40 -17.95
N ASN A 385 -7.84 3.16 -16.96
CA ASN A 385 -8.59 4.25 -16.31
C ASN A 385 -7.60 5.15 -15.55
N SER A 386 -7.84 6.45 -15.50
CA SER A 386 -7.06 7.37 -14.66
C SER A 386 -7.60 7.45 -13.23
N ASP A 387 -8.89 7.17 -13.03
CA ASP A 387 -9.56 7.11 -11.74
C ASP A 387 -10.25 5.76 -11.56
N ILE A 388 -10.11 5.10 -10.41
CA ILE A 388 -10.70 3.78 -10.14
C ILE A 388 -12.02 3.83 -9.37
N ARG A 389 -12.46 5.02 -8.93
CA ARG A 389 -13.71 5.19 -8.17
C ARG A 389 -14.92 4.88 -9.07
N GLY A 390 -16.01 4.44 -8.45
CA GLY A 390 -17.29 4.25 -9.14
C GLY A 390 -17.27 3.22 -10.30
N GLY A 391 -16.35 2.26 -10.28
CA GLY A 391 -16.18 1.29 -11.38
C GLY A 391 -15.15 1.70 -12.43
N GLY A 392 -14.53 2.87 -12.26
CA GLY A 392 -13.43 3.38 -13.07
C GLY A 392 -13.86 4.36 -14.16
N SER A 393 -13.08 5.43 -14.31
CA SER A 393 -13.32 6.49 -15.29
C SER A 393 -12.01 7.12 -15.77
N GLY A 394 -12.13 7.96 -16.80
CA GLY A 394 -11.02 8.60 -17.45
C GLY A 394 -10.18 7.64 -18.31
N CYS A 395 -9.24 8.21 -19.03
CA CYS A 395 -8.36 7.49 -19.94
C CYS A 395 -6.93 7.93 -19.75
N LEU A 396 -6.04 6.98 -19.51
CA LEU A 396 -4.60 7.17 -19.45
C LEU A 396 -3.95 6.32 -20.54
N LEU A 397 -3.18 6.94 -21.42
CA LEU A 397 -2.53 6.31 -22.58
C LEU A 397 -1.01 6.40 -22.47
N TRP A 398 -0.32 5.32 -22.81
CA TRP A 398 1.15 5.26 -22.90
C TRP A 398 1.61 5.15 -24.35
N PHE A 399 2.76 5.76 -24.64
CA PHE A 399 3.34 5.80 -26.00
C PHE A 399 4.77 5.26 -26.10
N ASP A 400 5.41 5.02 -24.95
CA ASP A 400 6.76 4.46 -24.85
C ASP A 400 6.73 3.04 -24.26
N ASP A 401 7.93 2.49 -24.08
CA ASP A 401 8.16 1.29 -23.31
C ASP A 401 7.62 1.41 -21.89
N LEU A 402 6.93 0.34 -21.46
CA LEU A 402 6.26 0.29 -20.17
C LEU A 402 7.28 -0.13 -19.11
N VAL A 403 7.65 0.79 -18.23
CA VAL A 403 8.70 0.58 -17.23
C VAL A 403 8.18 0.72 -15.81
N ASP A 404 8.91 0.13 -14.86
CA ASP A 404 8.65 0.25 -13.41
C ASP A 404 7.28 -0.30 -12.97
N ILE A 405 6.97 -1.50 -13.47
CA ILE A 405 5.74 -2.24 -13.18
C ILE A 405 6.03 -3.25 -12.07
N ARG A 406 5.14 -3.32 -11.07
CA ARG A 406 5.15 -4.37 -10.05
C ARG A 406 3.77 -4.96 -9.86
N ASP A 407 3.75 -6.23 -9.50
CA ASP A 407 2.56 -6.95 -9.08
C ASP A 407 2.22 -6.63 -7.62
N PHE A 408 0.94 -6.59 -7.32
CA PHE A 408 0.41 -6.53 -5.97
C PHE A 408 -0.63 -7.62 -5.77
N SER A 409 -0.55 -8.27 -4.61
CA SER A 409 -1.59 -9.20 -4.17
C SER A 409 -2.93 -8.52 -3.88
N GLN A 410 -2.91 -7.22 -3.54
CA GLN A 410 -4.10 -6.42 -3.23
C GLN A 410 -3.90 -4.97 -3.64
N ASN A 411 -5.00 -4.27 -3.94
CA ASN A 411 -5.02 -2.81 -4.15
C ASN A 411 -4.19 -2.28 -5.32
N GLY A 412 -3.78 -3.15 -6.25
CA GLY A 412 -3.25 -2.71 -7.53
C GLY A 412 -4.36 -2.29 -8.50
N GLN A 413 -3.96 -1.92 -9.72
CA GLN A 413 -4.86 -1.39 -10.73
C GLN A 413 -4.77 -2.20 -12.03
N ASP A 414 -5.88 -2.19 -12.77
CA ASP A 414 -5.95 -2.81 -14.08
C ASP A 414 -5.39 -1.89 -15.16
N PHE A 415 -4.62 -2.45 -16.08
CA PHE A 415 -4.20 -1.78 -17.32
C PHE A 415 -4.14 -2.79 -18.48
N TYR A 416 -4.13 -2.26 -19.69
CA TYR A 416 -4.33 -3.01 -20.91
C TYR A 416 -3.16 -2.77 -21.85
N VAL A 417 -2.37 -3.81 -22.10
CA VAL A 417 -1.17 -3.74 -22.94
C VAL A 417 -1.53 -4.17 -24.35
N ARG A 418 -1.15 -3.37 -25.35
CA ARG A 418 -1.39 -3.66 -26.77
C ARG A 418 -0.60 -4.89 -27.19
N MET A 419 -1.22 -5.81 -27.92
CA MET A 419 -0.63 -7.08 -28.37
C MET A 419 -1.04 -7.40 -29.81
N ALA A 420 -0.17 -8.13 -30.52
CA ALA A 420 -0.47 -8.62 -31.86
C ALA A 420 -1.66 -9.62 -31.84
N ALA A 421 -2.47 -9.63 -32.90
CA ALA A 421 -3.64 -10.49 -33.02
C ALA A 421 -3.35 -11.99 -32.78
N SER A 422 -2.19 -12.46 -33.24
CA SER A 422 -1.74 -13.85 -33.10
C SER A 422 -1.51 -14.27 -31.64
N GLU A 423 -1.04 -13.34 -30.80
CA GLU A 423 -0.83 -13.56 -29.35
C GLU A 423 -2.16 -13.65 -28.59
N LEU A 424 -3.21 -13.01 -29.12
CA LEU A 424 -4.55 -13.07 -28.53
C LEU A 424 -5.24 -14.39 -28.87
N ALA A 425 -5.11 -14.85 -30.12
CA ALA A 425 -5.69 -16.10 -30.58
C ALA A 425 -5.13 -17.34 -29.87
N SER A 426 -3.86 -17.32 -29.46
CA SER A 426 -3.22 -18.40 -28.70
C SER A 426 -3.66 -18.47 -27.23
N SER A 427 -4.34 -17.43 -26.73
CA SER A 427 -4.67 -17.26 -25.31
C SER A 427 -6.13 -17.58 -24.93
N SER A 428 -6.98 -17.91 -25.89
CA SER A 428 -8.38 -18.28 -25.64
C SER A 428 -8.51 -19.78 -25.31
N PRO A 429 -9.02 -20.18 -24.13
CA PRO A 429 -9.39 -21.56 -23.87
C PRO A 429 -10.65 -21.90 -24.66
N ASN A 430 -10.55 -22.87 -25.57
CA ASN A 430 -11.64 -23.53 -26.29
C ASN A 430 -12.57 -22.65 -27.16
N SER A 431 -12.15 -22.41 -28.40
CA SER A 431 -13.06 -22.37 -29.55
C SER A 431 -12.46 -23.01 -30.80
N SER A 432 -11.86 -24.20 -30.67
CA SER A 432 -11.48 -25.00 -31.83
C SER A 432 -12.71 -25.69 -32.44
N SER A 433 -13.57 -24.92 -33.11
CA SER A 433 -14.42 -25.46 -34.15
C SER A 433 -13.90 -24.99 -35.51
N LYS A 434 -13.51 -25.97 -36.33
CA LYS A 434 -13.19 -25.87 -37.76
C LYS A 434 -11.86 -25.18 -38.11
N LYS A 435 -10.80 -25.99 -38.17
CA LYS A 435 -10.06 -26.33 -39.40
C LYS A 435 -8.75 -27.03 -39.05
N LYS A 436 -8.68 -28.33 -39.34
CA LYS A 436 -7.51 -29.03 -39.92
C LYS A 436 -7.90 -30.49 -40.20
N LYS A 437 -8.35 -30.76 -41.42
CA LYS A 437 -8.21 -32.07 -42.07
C LYS A 437 -6.83 -32.07 -42.75
N LYS A 438 -6.18 -33.25 -42.74
CA LYS A 438 -4.83 -33.59 -43.23
C LYS A 438 -3.76 -33.20 -42.21
N GLU A 439 -3.21 -34.12 -41.42
CA GLU A 439 -2.35 -35.25 -41.79
C GLU A 439 -2.24 -36.18 -40.58
N VAL A 440 -2.57 -37.46 -40.75
CA VAL A 440 -2.35 -38.53 -39.77
C VAL A 440 -1.65 -39.64 -40.53
N ILE A 441 -0.32 -39.70 -40.49
CA ILE A 441 0.47 -40.94 -40.60
C ILE A 441 1.76 -40.74 -39.79
N VAL A 442 2.11 -41.79 -39.04
CA VAL A 442 3.35 -42.06 -38.29
C VAL A 442 3.27 -41.80 -36.78
N VAL A 443 3.62 -42.88 -36.05
CA VAL A 443 3.73 -43.09 -34.59
C VAL A 443 2.47 -43.63 -33.90
N SER A 444 2.09 -44.85 -34.27
CA SER A 444 1.28 -45.74 -33.41
C SER A 444 1.65 -47.21 -33.64
N ILE A 445 2.86 -47.62 -33.19
CA ILE A 445 3.28 -49.05 -33.09
C ILE A 445 3.84 -49.37 -31.68
N SER A 446 3.51 -48.60 -30.63
CA SER A 446 4.11 -48.83 -29.30
C SER A 446 3.14 -49.15 -28.16
N ILE A 447 1.88 -49.54 -28.45
CA ILE A 447 0.88 -49.86 -27.39
C ILE A 447 0.08 -51.14 -27.71
N THR A 448 0.73 -52.22 -28.15
CA THR A 448 0.08 -53.55 -28.24
C THR A 448 0.82 -54.67 -27.50
N ILE A 449 1.97 -54.39 -26.88
CA ILE A 449 2.75 -55.42 -26.15
C ILE A 449 2.44 -55.43 -24.63
N SER A 450 1.93 -54.34 -24.06
CA SER A 450 1.77 -54.23 -22.61
C SER A 450 0.46 -54.79 -22.06
N ILE A 451 -0.57 -55.02 -22.89
CA ILE A 451 -1.89 -55.51 -22.44
C ILE A 451 -1.94 -57.04 -22.43
N THR A 452 -1.28 -57.71 -23.38
CA THR A 452 -1.22 -59.18 -23.46
C THR A 452 -0.35 -59.79 -22.36
N GLY A 453 0.73 -59.11 -21.94
CA GLY A 453 1.60 -59.58 -20.85
C GLY A 453 0.91 -59.61 -19.48
N ILE A 454 0.08 -58.61 -19.17
CA ILE A 454 -0.63 -58.52 -17.87
C ILE A 454 -1.76 -59.55 -17.79
N VAL A 455 -2.45 -59.82 -18.90
CA VAL A 455 -3.49 -60.87 -18.96
C VAL A 455 -2.88 -62.27 -18.84
N LEU A 456 -1.73 -62.54 -19.45
CA LEU A 456 -1.01 -63.82 -19.30
C LEU A 456 -0.46 -64.02 -17.88
N LEU A 457 0.12 -62.98 -17.26
CA LEU A 457 0.62 -63.05 -15.88
C LEU A 457 -0.50 -63.28 -14.86
N SER A 458 -1.65 -62.61 -15.02
CA SER A 458 -2.81 -62.80 -14.14
C SER A 458 -3.45 -64.19 -14.29
N LEU A 459 -3.45 -64.77 -15.50
CA LEU A 459 -3.92 -66.14 -15.76
C LEU A 459 -2.99 -67.20 -15.13
N ILE A 460 -1.67 -66.98 -15.21
CA ILE A 460 -0.67 -67.87 -14.60
C ILE A 460 -0.75 -67.80 -13.06
N LEU A 461 -0.93 -66.60 -12.49
CA LEU A 461 -1.08 -66.42 -11.04
C LEU A 461 -2.36 -67.07 -10.50
N THR A 462 -3.49 -66.95 -11.22
CA THR A 462 -4.76 -67.60 -10.84
C THR A 462 -4.67 -69.12 -10.93
N LEU A 463 -4.05 -69.67 -11.97
CA LEU A 463 -3.80 -71.12 -12.06
C LEU A 463 -2.85 -71.63 -10.97
N TYR A 464 -1.84 -70.83 -10.58
CA TYR A 464 -0.94 -71.15 -9.47
C TYR A 464 -1.64 -71.15 -8.10
N VAL A 465 -2.51 -70.16 -7.84
CA VAL A 465 -3.32 -70.08 -6.61
C VAL A 465 -4.35 -71.20 -6.54
N LEU A 466 -4.97 -71.59 -7.66
CA LEU A 466 -5.90 -72.73 -7.72
C LEU A 466 -5.20 -74.08 -7.50
N LYS A 467 -3.95 -74.24 -7.97
CA LYS A 467 -3.11 -75.42 -7.68
C LYS A 467 -2.67 -75.46 -6.21
N LYS A 468 -2.42 -74.30 -5.58
CA LYS A 468 -2.06 -74.19 -4.16
C LYS A 468 -3.26 -74.42 -3.23
N ARG A 469 -4.48 -74.01 -3.64
CA ARG A 469 -5.73 -74.22 -2.87
C ARG A 469 -6.19 -75.69 -2.81
N LYS A 470 -5.81 -76.55 -3.77
CA LYS A 470 -6.09 -78.00 -3.70
C LYS A 470 -5.14 -78.79 -2.77
N LYS A 471 -4.07 -78.19 -2.24
CA LYS A 471 -3.08 -78.88 -1.38
C LYS A 471 -3.18 -78.53 0.12
N GLN A 472 -4.18 -77.76 0.55
CA GLN A 472 -4.38 -77.41 1.97
C GLN A 472 -5.78 -77.67 2.52
N LEU A 473 -6.49 -78.67 2.00
CA LEU A 473 -7.67 -79.23 2.65
C LEU A 473 -7.28 -80.37 3.61
N LYS A 474 -6.45 -80.09 4.63
CA LYS A 474 -6.17 -81.01 5.76
C LYS A 474 -5.42 -80.31 6.91
N ARG A 475 -6.08 -79.41 7.66
CA ARG A 475 -5.97 -79.31 9.14
C ARG A 475 -6.91 -78.24 9.72
N LYS A 476 -7.62 -78.64 10.78
CA LYS A 476 -8.62 -77.92 11.59
C LYS A 476 -8.05 -76.74 12.39
N GLY A 477 -8.93 -75.78 12.75
CA GLY A 477 -9.05 -75.32 14.15
C GLY A 477 -9.20 -73.80 14.42
N TYR A 478 -10.43 -73.39 14.80
CA TYR A 478 -10.86 -72.49 15.90
C TYR A 478 -10.35 -71.02 16.09
N MET A 479 -11.35 -70.12 16.18
CA MET A 479 -11.57 -68.88 16.97
C MET A 479 -10.65 -67.61 16.91
N GLU A 480 -11.37 -66.50 16.61
CA GLU A 480 -11.39 -65.16 17.23
C GLU A 480 -10.37 -64.02 16.92
N HIS A 481 -10.99 -62.86 16.68
CA HIS A 481 -10.61 -61.47 16.99
C HIS A 481 -9.50 -60.70 16.20
N ASN A 482 -9.99 -59.64 15.55
CA ASN A 482 -9.45 -58.28 15.38
C ASN A 482 -8.15 -57.94 14.61
N SER A 483 -8.31 -56.90 13.76
CA SER A 483 -7.31 -55.90 13.28
C SER A 483 -6.16 -56.45 12.42
N ASP A 484 -5.53 -55.78 11.47
CA ASP A 484 -5.48 -54.41 10.96
C ASP A 484 -4.74 -54.51 9.59
N GLY A 485 -4.82 -53.49 8.75
CA GLY A 485 -3.98 -53.41 7.54
C GLY A 485 -4.47 -52.44 6.49
N GLY A 486 -4.72 -51.18 6.87
CA GLY A 486 -4.83 -50.07 5.93
C GLY A 486 -3.47 -49.66 5.35
N GLU A 487 -3.48 -49.06 4.16
CA GLU A 487 -2.40 -48.23 3.67
C GLU A 487 -2.86 -46.76 3.74
N LYS A 488 -2.11 -45.98 4.52
CA LYS A 488 -2.44 -44.64 5.04
C LYS A 488 -2.18 -43.55 3.99
N ILE A 489 -3.08 -42.56 3.94
CA ILE A 489 -2.76 -41.19 3.51
C ILE A 489 -3.04 -40.28 4.71
N GLU A 490 -2.07 -39.42 5.02
CA GLU A 490 -1.93 -38.66 6.26
C GLU A 490 -3.09 -37.71 6.57
N GLY A 491 -3.55 -37.73 7.84
CA GLY A 491 -4.40 -36.69 8.43
C GLY A 491 -5.74 -37.14 9.04
N GLN A 492 -6.01 -38.45 9.17
CA GLN A 492 -7.34 -38.97 9.49
C GLN A 492 -7.48 -39.61 10.89
N GLU A 493 -6.81 -39.06 11.91
CA GLU A 493 -6.96 -39.52 13.30
C GLU A 493 -7.32 -38.34 14.19
N HIS A 494 -8.59 -37.91 14.20
CA HIS A 494 -9.23 -37.38 15.43
C HIS A 494 -10.74 -37.03 15.38
N LEU A 495 -11.56 -37.50 14.42
CA LEU A 495 -12.92 -36.95 14.24
C LEU A 495 -14.03 -38.01 14.22
N GLU A 496 -14.81 -38.07 15.31
CA GLU A 496 -16.05 -38.85 15.44
C GLU A 496 -17.25 -38.17 14.75
N LEU A 497 -17.09 -37.67 13.52
CA LEU A 497 -18.15 -36.98 12.78
C LEU A 497 -18.55 -37.74 11.51
N PRO A 498 -19.86 -37.87 11.19
CA PRO A 498 -20.33 -38.41 9.93
C PRO A 498 -19.77 -37.65 8.71
N LEU A 499 -19.33 -38.39 7.70
CA LEU A 499 -18.91 -37.84 6.40
C LEU A 499 -20.07 -37.92 5.41
N PHE A 500 -20.35 -36.81 4.73
CA PHE A 500 -21.36 -36.71 3.67
C PHE A 500 -20.69 -36.68 2.29
N ASP A 501 -21.28 -37.38 1.33
CA ASP A 501 -20.88 -37.30 -0.07
C ASP A 501 -21.32 -35.96 -0.70
N LEU A 502 -20.48 -35.41 -1.58
CA LEU A 502 -20.75 -34.11 -2.22
C LEU A 502 -22.06 -34.14 -3.03
N ASP A 503 -22.35 -35.25 -3.71
CA ASP A 503 -23.58 -35.41 -4.50
C ASP A 503 -24.84 -35.37 -3.62
N THR A 504 -24.77 -35.88 -2.39
CA THR A 504 -25.86 -35.78 -1.41
C THR A 504 -26.14 -34.31 -1.06
N LEU A 505 -25.10 -33.51 -0.84
CA LEU A 505 -25.23 -32.10 -0.47
C LEU A 505 -25.65 -31.21 -1.65
N LEU A 506 -25.16 -31.50 -2.85
CA LEU A 506 -25.60 -30.83 -4.08
C LEU A 506 -27.11 -31.01 -4.28
N ASN A 507 -27.61 -32.25 -4.17
CA ASN A 507 -29.03 -32.50 -4.27
C ASN A 507 -29.82 -31.87 -3.12
N ALA A 508 -29.32 -31.96 -1.88
CA ALA A 508 -30.00 -31.42 -0.71
C ALA A 508 -30.15 -29.88 -0.77
N THR A 509 -29.17 -29.17 -1.33
CA THR A 509 -29.15 -27.70 -1.39
C THR A 509 -29.67 -27.13 -2.72
N ASN A 510 -30.15 -27.98 -3.62
CA ASN A 510 -30.49 -27.62 -5.01
C ASN A 510 -29.31 -26.91 -5.70
N TYR A 511 -28.16 -27.60 -5.77
CA TYR A 511 -26.91 -27.13 -6.37
C TYR A 511 -26.43 -25.77 -5.80
N PHE A 512 -26.60 -25.57 -4.49
CA PHE A 512 -26.27 -24.31 -3.81
C PHE A 512 -26.96 -23.08 -4.42
N SER A 513 -28.23 -23.22 -4.80
CA SER A 513 -29.05 -22.12 -5.33
C SER A 513 -29.05 -20.91 -4.39
N SER A 514 -29.04 -19.71 -4.97
CA SER A 514 -29.17 -18.44 -4.24
C SER A 514 -30.45 -18.36 -3.41
N ASP A 515 -31.52 -19.02 -3.85
CA ASP A 515 -32.82 -19.04 -3.15
C ASP A 515 -32.75 -19.76 -1.80
N ASN A 516 -31.77 -20.66 -1.66
CA ASN A 516 -31.52 -21.41 -0.42
C ASN A 516 -30.45 -20.74 0.46
N LYS A 517 -29.92 -19.57 0.09
CA LYS A 517 -28.87 -18.92 0.87
C LYS A 517 -29.42 -18.33 2.16
N LEU A 518 -28.90 -18.78 3.30
CA LEU A 518 -29.28 -18.33 4.64
C LEU A 518 -28.50 -17.08 5.07
N GLY A 519 -27.27 -16.92 4.58
CA GLY A 519 -26.39 -15.80 4.89
C GLY A 519 -24.98 -16.00 4.34
N GLU A 520 -24.15 -14.96 4.40
CA GLU A 520 -22.73 -15.02 4.05
C GLU A 520 -21.94 -14.06 4.94
N GLY A 521 -20.80 -14.54 5.44
CA GLY A 521 -19.85 -13.75 6.23
C GLY A 521 -18.41 -14.05 5.82
N GLY A 522 -17.45 -13.64 6.63
CA GLY A 522 -16.00 -13.81 6.33
C GLY A 522 -15.54 -15.27 6.13
N PHE A 523 -16.35 -16.24 6.55
CA PHE A 523 -16.05 -17.67 6.47
C PHE A 523 -16.76 -18.39 5.31
N GLY A 524 -17.45 -17.64 4.44
CA GLY A 524 -18.16 -18.15 3.27
C GLY A 524 -19.68 -18.25 3.44
N PRO A 525 -20.39 -18.63 2.36
CA PRO A 525 -21.85 -18.68 2.33
C PRO A 525 -22.41 -19.91 3.05
N VAL A 526 -23.61 -19.75 3.61
CA VAL A 526 -24.40 -20.82 4.25
C VAL A 526 -25.69 -21.02 3.47
N TYR A 527 -26.00 -22.27 3.15
CA TYR A 527 -27.20 -22.66 2.39
C TYR A 527 -28.09 -23.58 3.21
N LYS A 528 -29.41 -23.44 3.05
CA LYS A 528 -30.41 -24.39 3.51
C LYS A 528 -30.40 -25.62 2.60
N GLY A 529 -30.48 -26.80 3.19
CA GLY A 529 -30.69 -28.04 2.44
C GLY A 529 -31.67 -28.98 3.13
N ILE A 530 -32.19 -29.95 2.37
CA ILE A 530 -33.09 -31.00 2.86
C ILE A 530 -32.51 -32.36 2.45
N LEU A 531 -32.14 -33.20 3.42
CA LEU A 531 -31.62 -34.55 3.17
C LEU A 531 -32.74 -35.51 2.73
N GLN A 532 -32.37 -36.68 2.18
CA GLN A 532 -33.29 -37.71 1.66
C GLN A 532 -34.22 -38.38 2.71
N GLY A 533 -34.35 -37.83 3.91
CA GLY A 533 -35.31 -38.22 4.95
C GLY A 533 -36.15 -37.05 5.47
N GLY A 534 -36.16 -35.90 4.79
CA GLY A 534 -36.88 -34.69 5.20
C GLY A 534 -36.19 -33.86 6.29
N GLN A 535 -35.00 -34.26 6.73
CA GLN A 535 -34.22 -33.49 7.70
C GLN A 535 -33.66 -32.21 7.07
N GLU A 536 -34.00 -31.06 7.65
CA GLU A 536 -33.46 -29.77 7.27
C GLU A 536 -32.07 -29.56 7.87
N ILE A 537 -31.14 -29.08 7.04
CA ILE A 537 -29.74 -28.84 7.39
C ILE A 537 -29.28 -27.46 6.93
N ALA A 538 -28.23 -26.94 7.56
CA ALA A 538 -27.49 -25.77 7.10
C ALA A 538 -26.09 -26.20 6.64
N VAL A 539 -25.76 -25.93 5.37
CA VAL A 539 -24.49 -26.29 4.75
C VAL A 539 -23.64 -25.04 4.58
N LYS A 540 -22.56 -24.94 5.36
CA LYS A 540 -21.59 -23.85 5.30
C LYS A 540 -20.46 -24.25 4.36
N MET A 541 -20.28 -23.48 3.29
CA MET A 541 -19.19 -23.66 2.34
C MET A 541 -18.01 -22.78 2.74
N LEU A 542 -16.88 -23.39 3.09
CA LEU A 542 -15.71 -22.63 3.49
C LEU A 542 -15.08 -21.95 2.28
N SER A 543 -14.72 -20.67 2.43
CA SER A 543 -14.18 -19.87 1.34
C SER A 543 -12.88 -20.44 0.76
N LYS A 544 -12.80 -20.49 -0.58
CA LYS A 544 -11.61 -20.94 -1.34
C LYS A 544 -10.42 -19.96 -1.28
N THR A 545 -10.66 -18.71 -0.88
CA THR A 545 -9.65 -17.62 -0.94
C THR A 545 -8.80 -17.48 0.33
N SER A 546 -8.98 -18.39 1.29
CA SER A 546 -8.35 -18.31 2.60
C SER A 546 -7.22 -19.35 2.72
N ARG A 547 -5.96 -18.90 2.89
CA ARG A 547 -4.86 -19.76 3.43
C ARG A 547 -5.21 -20.36 4.81
N GLN A 548 -6.29 -19.87 5.41
CA GLN A 548 -6.87 -20.27 6.69
C GLN A 548 -7.93 -21.38 6.55
N GLY A 549 -8.50 -21.67 5.36
CA GLY A 549 -9.66 -22.55 5.21
C GLY A 549 -9.46 -23.99 5.72
N PHE A 550 -8.26 -24.56 5.59
CA PHE A 550 -7.94 -25.87 6.18
C PHE A 550 -7.73 -25.80 7.70
N LYS A 551 -7.10 -24.72 8.19
CA LYS A 551 -6.88 -24.49 9.63
C LYS A 551 -8.19 -24.18 10.35
N GLU A 552 -9.10 -23.44 9.71
CA GLU A 552 -10.44 -23.13 10.18
C GLU A 552 -11.33 -24.37 10.16
N PHE A 553 -11.29 -25.15 9.07
CA PHE A 553 -11.95 -26.45 9.02
C PHE A 553 -11.47 -27.34 10.19
N LYS A 554 -10.16 -27.48 10.38
CA LYS A 554 -9.58 -28.26 11.47
C LYS A 554 -9.99 -27.73 12.85
N ASN A 555 -9.90 -26.42 13.07
CA ASN A 555 -10.29 -25.78 14.33
C ASN A 555 -11.79 -25.95 14.63
N GLU A 556 -12.66 -25.71 13.66
CA GLU A 556 -14.13 -25.77 13.83
C GLU A 556 -14.56 -27.22 14.08
N VAL A 557 -13.96 -28.16 13.38
CA VAL A 557 -14.23 -29.59 13.51
C VAL A 557 -13.64 -30.17 14.81
N GLU A 558 -12.42 -29.81 15.22
CA GLU A 558 -11.82 -30.25 16.50
C GLU A 558 -12.48 -29.61 17.73
N SER A 559 -12.95 -28.36 17.61
CA SER A 559 -13.58 -27.63 18.73
C SER A 559 -15.04 -28.02 18.93
N ILE A 560 -15.83 -28.10 17.85
CA ILE A 560 -17.28 -28.35 17.95
C ILE A 560 -17.59 -29.83 18.14
N ALA A 561 -16.77 -30.76 17.62
CA ALA A 561 -16.94 -32.19 17.90
C ALA A 561 -16.90 -32.53 19.40
N LYS A 562 -16.21 -31.70 20.20
CA LYS A 562 -16.07 -31.86 21.66
C LYS A 562 -17.03 -31.00 22.48
N LEU A 563 -17.80 -30.11 21.84
CA LEU A 563 -18.69 -29.14 22.50
C LEU A 563 -20.15 -29.41 22.13
N GLN A 564 -20.83 -30.27 22.91
CA GLN A 564 -22.27 -30.43 22.85
C GLN A 564 -22.93 -29.63 23.97
N HIS A 565 -23.58 -28.52 23.64
CA HIS A 565 -24.28 -27.66 24.60
C HIS A 565 -25.64 -27.25 24.06
N ARG A 566 -26.67 -27.15 24.92
CA ARG A 566 -28.06 -26.81 24.55
C ARG A 566 -28.20 -25.48 23.79
N ASN A 567 -27.25 -24.56 23.97
CA ASN A 567 -27.24 -23.22 23.36
C ASN A 567 -26.24 -23.08 22.20
N LEU A 568 -25.66 -24.17 21.70
CA LEU A 568 -24.77 -24.17 20.54
C LEU A 568 -25.38 -25.01 19.43
N VAL A 569 -25.31 -24.50 18.20
CA VAL A 569 -25.80 -25.21 17.01
C VAL A 569 -24.97 -26.47 16.80
N LYS A 570 -25.64 -27.62 16.73
CA LYS A 570 -25.01 -28.93 16.60
C LYS A 570 -24.41 -29.12 15.19
N LEU A 571 -23.14 -29.53 15.15
CA LEU A 571 -22.49 -30.03 13.94
C LEU A 571 -22.95 -31.48 13.70
N LEU A 572 -23.53 -31.74 12.54
CA LEU A 572 -24.06 -33.03 12.12
C LEU A 572 -23.05 -33.85 11.32
N GLY A 573 -22.10 -33.19 10.65
CA GLY A 573 -21.05 -33.85 9.88
C GLY A 573 -20.26 -32.89 9.00
N CYS A 574 -19.40 -33.44 8.15
CA CYS A 574 -18.62 -32.67 7.19
C CYS A 574 -18.50 -33.38 5.82
N CYS A 575 -18.14 -32.61 4.78
CA CYS A 575 -17.78 -33.16 3.47
C CYS A 575 -16.41 -32.63 3.06
N ILE A 576 -15.55 -33.55 2.60
CA ILE A 576 -14.20 -33.28 2.15
C ILE A 576 -14.09 -33.86 0.73
N TYR A 577 -14.12 -33.00 -0.28
CA TYR A 577 -14.00 -33.43 -1.68
C TYR A 577 -13.04 -32.51 -2.45
N GLY A 578 -11.88 -33.04 -2.86
CA GLY A 578 -10.84 -32.24 -3.53
C GLY A 578 -10.40 -31.04 -2.67
N ARG A 579 -10.69 -29.82 -3.14
CA ARG A 579 -10.46 -28.55 -2.41
C ARG A 579 -11.69 -28.01 -1.69
N GLU A 580 -12.86 -28.61 -1.88
CA GLU A 580 -14.09 -28.22 -1.19
C GLU A 580 -14.08 -28.74 0.25
N ARG A 581 -14.46 -27.89 1.18
CA ARG A 581 -14.63 -28.22 2.60
C ARG A 581 -15.97 -27.65 3.04
N LEU A 582 -16.89 -28.53 3.42
CA LEU A 582 -18.26 -28.18 3.80
C LEU A 582 -18.54 -28.67 5.22
N LEU A 583 -19.21 -27.84 6.00
CA LEU A 583 -19.68 -28.17 7.35
C LEU A 583 -21.21 -28.22 7.36
N ILE A 584 -21.77 -29.26 7.97
CA ILE A 584 -23.21 -29.53 8.00
C ILE A 584 -23.71 -29.35 9.42
N TYR A 585 -24.60 -28.40 9.63
CA TYR A 585 -25.22 -28.09 10.92
C TYR A 585 -26.71 -28.42 10.90
N GLU A 586 -27.31 -28.53 12.09
CA GLU A 586 -28.76 -28.47 12.20
C GLU A 586 -29.30 -27.12 11.72
N TYR A 587 -30.46 -27.14 11.05
CA TYR A 587 -31.10 -25.92 10.60
C TYR A 587 -31.82 -25.21 11.75
N MET A 588 -31.57 -23.91 11.89
CA MET A 588 -32.20 -23.06 12.90
C MET A 588 -33.29 -22.18 12.24
N PRO A 589 -34.58 -22.42 12.48
CA PRO A 589 -35.67 -21.74 11.76
C PRO A 589 -35.78 -20.25 12.08
N ASN A 590 -35.29 -19.81 13.25
CA ASN A 590 -35.42 -18.43 13.71
C ASN A 590 -34.28 -17.50 13.28
N LYS A 591 -33.38 -17.93 12.37
CA LYS A 591 -32.23 -17.13 11.90
C LYS A 591 -31.24 -16.76 13.05
N SER A 592 -30.25 -15.90 12.77
CA SER A 592 -29.16 -15.61 13.70
C SER A 592 -29.60 -14.77 14.90
N LEU A 593 -28.99 -15.00 16.07
CA LEU A 593 -29.19 -14.19 17.28
C LEU A 593 -28.80 -12.71 17.04
N ASP A 594 -27.83 -12.47 16.16
CA ASP A 594 -27.40 -11.15 15.69
C ASP A 594 -28.58 -10.30 15.17
N LEU A 595 -29.52 -10.91 14.45
CA LEU A 595 -30.74 -10.24 13.98
C LEU A 595 -31.65 -9.81 15.14
N PHE A 596 -31.68 -10.52 16.27
CA PHE A 596 -32.51 -10.15 17.42
C PHE A 596 -31.82 -9.17 18.37
N ILE A 597 -30.49 -9.19 18.43
CA ILE A 597 -29.70 -8.27 19.28
C ILE A 597 -29.52 -6.91 18.59
N PHE A 598 -29.29 -6.89 17.27
CA PHE A 598 -28.95 -5.67 16.52
C PHE A 598 -29.98 -5.29 15.45
N GLY A 599 -31.00 -6.12 15.22
CA GLY A 599 -32.00 -5.90 14.18
C GLY A 599 -33.40 -5.57 14.71
N LEU A 600 -33.56 -4.37 15.28
CA LEU A 600 -34.86 -3.67 15.38
C LEU A 600 -34.61 -2.17 15.61
N ALA A 601 -34.57 -1.41 14.53
CA ALA A 601 -35.02 -0.02 14.51
C ALA A 601 -36.25 0.00 13.59
N LEU A 602 -37.43 0.02 14.21
CA LEU A 602 -38.67 0.46 13.56
C LEU A 602 -38.73 1.99 13.63
#